data_AF-A0A9Q9BFU1-F1
#
_entry.id   AF-A0A9Q9BFU1-F1
#
_cell.length_a   1.000
_cell.length_b   1.000
_cell.length_c   1.000
_cell.angle_alpha   90.00
_cell.angle_beta   90.00
_cell.angle_gamma   90.00
#
_symmetry.space_group_name_H-M   'P 1'
#
loop_
_entity.id
_entity.type
_entity.pdbx_description
1 polymer ?
#
loop_
_entity_poly.entity_id
_entity_poly.type
_entity_poly.pdbx_seq_one_letter_code
_entity_poly.pdbx_strand_id
1 'polypeptide(L)'
;MSNETEINNLLIGDCRNLLPSLPDKLVQCVVTSPPYFNLRDYGVEGQIGLEDSVEDYVNSLVNVFREVKRILKDDGTLWLNLGDSYAGSGKNRNAKGIDYGLKEEYEDARHKGRRRGIIKKTPLSGKLKHKDLIGVPWRVAFALQDDGWYLRQDIIWNKPNVMPEAVKDRCTKSHEYIFLLSKNKKYYFDNEAIKEPVVSIKGNNKTFRNGGVYTKKQSYFNSKKIEAETHGNKPNESGKRNKRDVWTIPTNPYTEAHFAVFPPALIQPCILAGSREGDIILDPFFGSGTVAEVAALFNRNWIGIDINEEYTPLYKKRLGLFS
;
A
#
# COMPACT_ATOMS: atom_id res chain seq x y z
N MET A 1 36.18 2.04 8.05
CA MET A 1 35.24 3.11 8.48
C MET A 1 33.90 2.43 8.66
N SER A 2 33.37 2.41 9.88
CA SER A 2 32.01 1.94 10.14
C SER A 2 31.06 2.90 9.42
N ASN A 3 30.43 2.45 8.32
CA ASN A 3 29.34 3.19 7.71
C ASN A 3 28.14 3.10 8.67
N GLU A 4 28.08 4.02 9.64
CA GLU A 4 26.85 4.22 10.40
C GLU A 4 25.77 4.66 9.42
N THR A 5 24.71 3.86 9.30
CA THR A 5 23.54 4.24 8.51
C THR A 5 22.94 5.49 9.13
N GLU A 6 22.90 6.59 8.38
CA GLU A 6 22.33 7.85 8.86
C GLU A 6 20.81 7.72 8.99
N ILE A 7 20.33 7.71 10.24
CA ILE A 7 18.90 7.65 10.57
C ILE A 7 18.30 9.05 10.45
N ASN A 8 17.00 9.11 10.14
CA ASN A 8 16.24 10.34 9.89
C ASN A 8 16.77 11.13 8.69
N ASN A 9 17.22 10.38 7.67
CA ASN A 9 17.73 10.94 6.43
C ASN A 9 17.12 10.28 5.19
N LEU A 10 17.12 11.03 4.09
CA LEU A 10 16.78 10.57 2.75
C LEU A 10 18.06 10.16 2.02
N LEU A 11 18.15 8.88 1.66
CA LEU A 11 19.19 8.35 0.80
C LEU A 11 18.77 8.52 -0.66
N ILE A 12 19.55 9.30 -1.42
CA ILE A 12 19.28 9.53 -2.84
C ILE A 12 19.87 8.40 -3.67
N GLY A 13 19.02 7.75 -4.45
CA GLY A 13 19.42 6.74 -5.43
C GLY A 13 18.37 5.65 -5.64
N ASP A 14 18.69 4.71 -6.51
CA ASP A 14 17.85 3.56 -6.76
C ASP A 14 17.82 2.63 -5.54
N CYS A 15 16.62 2.37 -5.00
CA CYS A 15 16.40 1.45 -3.88
C CYS A 15 17.02 0.05 -4.11
N ARG A 16 17.08 -0.43 -5.36
CA ARG A 16 17.69 -1.72 -5.70
C ARG A 16 19.19 -1.76 -5.41
N ASN A 17 19.86 -0.60 -5.42
CA ASN A 17 21.29 -0.47 -5.15
C ASN A 17 21.57 -0.09 -3.70
N LEU A 18 20.66 0.65 -3.07
CA LEU A 18 20.84 1.16 -1.71
C LEU A 18 20.36 0.19 -0.62
N LEU A 19 19.29 -0.57 -0.84
CA LEU A 19 18.81 -1.54 0.16
C LEU A 19 19.88 -2.59 0.52
N PRO A 20 20.67 -3.15 -0.42
CA PRO A 20 21.75 -4.09 -0.10
C PRO A 20 22.83 -3.55 0.86
N SER A 21 23.02 -2.23 0.93
CA SER A 21 24.02 -1.63 1.82
C SER A 21 23.50 -1.43 3.26
N LEU A 22 22.19 -1.52 3.47
CA LEU A 22 21.59 -1.40 4.80
C LEU A 22 21.78 -2.69 5.61
N PRO A 23 22.10 -2.59 6.92
CA PRO A 23 22.21 -3.75 7.81
C PRO A 23 20.96 -4.63 7.87
N ASP A 24 21.17 -5.92 8.11
CA ASP A 24 20.10 -6.87 8.46
C ASP A 24 19.37 -6.41 9.72
N LYS A 25 18.05 -6.67 9.78
CA LYS A 25 17.23 -6.43 10.98
C LYS A 25 17.30 -5.00 11.56
N LEU A 26 17.55 -4.02 10.71
CA LEU A 26 17.62 -2.60 11.07
C LEU A 26 16.25 -2.01 11.42
N VAL A 27 15.22 -2.26 10.61
CA VAL A 27 13.96 -1.50 10.65
C VAL A 27 12.80 -2.34 11.20
N GLN A 28 11.87 -1.70 11.91
CA GLN A 28 10.73 -2.40 12.50
C GLN A 28 9.56 -2.52 11.52
N CYS A 29 9.29 -1.44 10.80
CA CYS A 29 8.11 -1.33 9.96
C CYS A 29 8.50 -0.68 8.64
N VAL A 30 7.92 -1.17 7.55
CA VAL A 30 8.01 -0.55 6.23
C VAL A 30 6.62 -0.12 5.83
N VAL A 31 6.48 1.15 5.42
CA VAL A 31 5.23 1.65 4.85
C VAL A 31 5.59 2.33 3.54
N THR A 32 4.97 1.93 2.45
CA THR A 32 5.39 2.42 1.13
C THR A 32 4.32 2.26 0.05
N SER A 33 4.49 3.01 -1.04
CA SER A 33 3.78 2.86 -2.30
C SER A 33 4.78 2.92 -3.45
N PRO A 34 5.13 1.79 -4.09
CA PRO A 34 6.03 1.81 -5.25
C PRO A 34 5.38 2.52 -6.43
N PRO A 35 6.16 2.92 -7.45
CA PRO A 35 5.63 3.32 -8.75
C PRO A 35 4.61 2.30 -9.29
N TYR A 36 3.40 2.74 -9.61
CA TYR A 36 2.36 1.83 -10.13
C TYR A 36 2.62 1.48 -11.59
N PHE A 37 2.41 0.20 -11.93
CA PHE A 37 2.66 -0.33 -13.26
C PHE A 37 1.97 0.48 -14.35
N ASN A 38 2.78 0.99 -15.27
CA ASN A 38 2.38 1.79 -16.42
C ASN A 38 1.63 3.10 -16.09
N LEU A 39 1.70 3.60 -14.85
CA LEU A 39 0.98 4.81 -14.48
C LEU A 39 1.77 6.08 -14.82
N ARG A 40 2.99 6.25 -14.27
CA ARG A 40 3.77 7.49 -14.36
C ARG A 40 5.20 7.26 -14.83
N ASP A 41 5.72 8.26 -15.53
CA ASP A 41 7.13 8.38 -15.87
C ASP A 41 7.73 9.57 -15.11
N TYR A 42 8.69 9.27 -14.24
CA TYR A 42 9.43 10.19 -13.39
C TYR A 42 10.66 10.76 -14.11
N GLY A 43 10.95 10.34 -15.35
CA GLY A 43 12.07 10.84 -16.13
C GLY A 43 13.42 10.25 -15.73
N VAL A 44 13.42 9.11 -15.03
CA VAL A 44 14.65 8.41 -14.61
C VAL A 44 14.77 7.09 -15.34
N GLU A 45 15.91 6.87 -16.00
CA GLU A 45 16.19 5.64 -16.72
C GLU A 45 16.13 4.43 -15.79
N GLY A 46 15.49 3.36 -16.27
CA GLY A 46 15.37 2.11 -15.50
C GLY A 46 14.40 2.15 -14.33
N GLN A 47 13.61 3.22 -14.15
CA GLN A 47 12.63 3.29 -13.05
C GLN A 47 11.68 2.09 -13.00
N ILE A 48 11.30 1.72 -11.77
CA ILE A 48 10.24 0.73 -11.54
C ILE A 48 8.89 1.31 -11.99
N GLY A 49 7.98 0.43 -12.41
CA GLY A 49 6.67 0.78 -12.92
C GLY A 49 6.65 1.09 -14.41
N LEU A 50 7.83 1.15 -15.05
CA LEU A 50 7.96 1.28 -16.50
C LEU A 50 8.49 0.06 -17.25
N GLU A 51 8.38 -1.12 -16.66
CA GLU A 51 8.77 -2.36 -17.30
C GLU A 51 7.90 -2.67 -18.52
N ASP A 52 8.43 -3.51 -19.42
CA ASP A 52 7.73 -3.94 -20.63
C ASP A 52 6.53 -4.84 -20.32
N SER A 53 6.54 -5.49 -19.16
CA SER A 53 5.54 -6.46 -18.77
C SER A 53 5.15 -6.39 -17.30
N VAL A 54 3.97 -6.95 -17.00
CA VAL A 54 3.49 -7.07 -15.62
C VAL A 54 4.39 -8.03 -14.83
N GLU A 55 4.86 -9.10 -15.48
CA GLU A 55 5.74 -10.08 -14.85
C GLU A 55 7.09 -9.48 -14.46
N ASP A 56 7.70 -8.69 -15.34
CA ASP A 56 8.96 -8.00 -15.04
C ASP A 56 8.76 -6.99 -13.90
N TYR A 57 7.65 -6.24 -13.91
CA TYR A 57 7.30 -5.34 -12.81
C TYR A 57 7.13 -6.09 -11.47
N VAL A 58 6.40 -7.20 -11.48
CA VAL A 58 6.22 -8.03 -10.28
C VAL A 58 7.57 -8.56 -9.80
N ASN A 59 8.43 -9.03 -10.70
CA ASN A 59 9.78 -9.51 -10.37
C ASN A 59 10.66 -8.41 -9.79
N SER A 60 10.62 -7.19 -10.35
CA SER A 60 11.31 -6.01 -9.80
C SER A 60 10.89 -5.77 -8.35
N LEU A 61 9.59 -5.76 -8.07
CA LEU A 61 9.08 -5.55 -6.71
C LEU A 61 9.44 -6.70 -5.78
N VAL A 62 9.34 -7.96 -6.21
CA VAL A 62 9.76 -9.11 -5.42
C VAL A 62 11.23 -8.98 -5.02
N ASN A 63 12.11 -8.57 -5.94
CA ASN A 63 13.53 -8.38 -5.62
C ASN A 63 13.76 -7.26 -4.60
N VAL A 64 13.08 -6.12 -4.74
CA VAL A 64 13.12 -5.03 -3.75
C VAL A 64 12.64 -5.52 -2.39
N PHE A 65 11.49 -6.20 -2.34
CA PHE A 65 10.91 -6.64 -1.09
C PHE A 65 11.66 -7.84 -0.48
N ARG A 66 12.44 -8.60 -1.24
CA ARG A 66 13.35 -9.59 -0.68
C ARG A 66 14.45 -8.93 0.17
N GLU A 67 15.02 -7.83 -0.31
CA GLU A 67 15.97 -7.03 0.48
C GLU A 67 15.28 -6.35 1.68
N VAL A 68 14.08 -5.80 1.49
CA VAL A 68 13.29 -5.26 2.63
C VAL A 68 13.05 -6.32 3.70
N LYS A 69 12.75 -7.57 3.30
CA LYS A 69 12.57 -8.68 4.24
C LYS A 69 13.83 -8.98 5.05
N ARG A 70 15.02 -8.87 4.45
CA ARG A 70 16.31 -9.00 5.16
C ARG A 70 16.50 -7.90 6.20
N ILE A 71 16.23 -6.66 5.81
CA ILE A 71 16.40 -5.45 6.63
C ILE A 71 15.37 -5.35 7.76
N LEU A 72 14.17 -5.93 7.60
CA LEU A 72 13.17 -5.98 8.66
C LEU A 72 13.66 -6.80 9.87
N LYS A 73 13.37 -6.30 11.07
CA LYS A 73 13.43 -7.09 12.32
C LYS A 73 12.55 -8.34 12.20
N ASP A 74 12.84 -9.36 13.00
CA ASP A 74 12.15 -10.65 12.90
C ASP A 74 10.64 -10.56 13.18
N ASP A 75 10.21 -9.60 14.00
CA ASP A 75 8.80 -9.31 14.27
C ASP A 75 8.25 -8.14 13.42
N GLY A 76 8.97 -7.72 12.39
CA GLY A 76 8.63 -6.56 11.57
C GLY A 76 7.54 -6.78 10.52
N THR A 77 6.94 -5.67 10.08
CA THR A 77 5.80 -5.65 9.13
C THR A 77 6.05 -4.76 7.92
N LEU A 78 5.47 -5.13 6.78
CA LEU A 78 5.39 -4.34 5.56
C LEU A 78 3.93 -3.95 5.29
N TRP A 79 3.69 -2.67 5.05
CA TRP A 79 2.42 -2.10 4.62
C TRP A 79 2.58 -1.55 3.21
N LEU A 80 2.04 -2.29 2.23
CA LEU A 80 2.27 -2.05 0.81
C LEU A 80 1.00 -1.52 0.13
N ASN A 81 1.00 -0.24 -0.23
CA ASN A 81 -0.10 0.36 -0.99
C ASN A 81 0.12 0.17 -2.51
N LEU A 82 -0.89 -0.37 -3.19
CA LEU A 82 -0.87 -0.61 -4.63
C LEU A 82 -2.19 -0.26 -5.32
N GLY A 83 -2.06 0.38 -6.47
CA GLY A 83 -3.16 0.63 -7.39
C GLY A 83 -3.12 -0.28 -8.61
N ASP A 84 -4.28 -0.79 -9.00
CA ASP A 84 -4.42 -1.56 -10.24
C ASP A 84 -4.48 -0.71 -11.53
N SER A 85 -4.23 -1.36 -12.67
CA SER A 85 -4.33 -0.82 -14.02
C SER A 85 -5.03 -1.80 -14.98
N TYR A 86 -5.38 -1.31 -16.17
CA TYR A 86 -6.10 -2.07 -17.19
C TYR A 86 -5.19 -2.42 -18.37
N ALA A 87 -5.41 -3.59 -18.96
CA ALA A 87 -4.68 -4.06 -20.12
C ALA A 87 -5.06 -3.28 -21.39
N GLY A 88 -4.06 -3.05 -22.26
CA GLY A 88 -4.31 -2.63 -23.65
C GLY A 88 -4.20 -1.14 -23.96
N SER A 89 -3.59 -0.32 -23.11
CA SER A 89 -3.31 1.08 -23.45
C SER A 89 -2.22 1.23 -24.53
N GLY A 90 -1.28 0.27 -24.64
CA GLY A 90 -0.26 0.17 -25.69
C GLY A 90 0.74 1.34 -25.77
N LYS A 91 0.42 2.50 -25.20
CA LYS A 91 1.19 3.76 -25.18
C LYS A 91 1.88 4.09 -26.51
N ASN A 92 1.20 3.81 -27.64
CA ASN A 92 1.70 3.95 -29.02
C ASN A 92 2.84 3.00 -29.44
N ARG A 93 3.18 2.01 -28.63
CA ARG A 93 4.00 0.86 -29.06
C ARG A 93 3.15 -0.04 -29.96
N ASN A 94 3.78 -0.67 -30.93
CA ASN A 94 3.11 -1.63 -31.81
C ASN A 94 4.02 -2.82 -32.13
N ALA A 95 3.42 -3.90 -32.64
CA ALA A 95 4.14 -5.13 -32.96
C ALA A 95 5.28 -4.94 -33.98
N LYS A 96 5.21 -3.89 -34.81
CA LYS A 96 6.21 -3.58 -35.83
C LYS A 96 7.27 -2.58 -35.35
N GLY A 97 7.09 -1.97 -34.17
CA GLY A 97 7.97 -0.91 -33.65
C GLY A 97 7.96 0.39 -34.48
N ILE A 98 6.99 0.58 -35.38
CA ILE A 98 6.95 1.70 -36.34
C ILE A 98 6.31 2.93 -35.69
N ASP A 99 6.94 4.09 -35.79
CA ASP A 99 6.34 5.36 -35.36
C ASP A 99 5.33 5.85 -36.42
N TYR A 100 4.04 5.95 -36.07
CA TYR A 100 2.99 6.42 -36.98
C TYR A 100 2.74 7.93 -36.92
N GLY A 101 3.76 8.73 -36.58
CA GLY A 101 3.76 10.18 -36.83
C GLY A 101 3.55 11.03 -35.58
N LEU A 102 4.31 10.78 -34.52
CA LEU A 102 4.27 11.62 -33.32
C LEU A 102 5.19 12.85 -33.48
N LYS A 103 4.64 14.05 -33.23
CA LYS A 103 5.45 15.28 -33.03
C LYS A 103 6.44 15.04 -31.88
N GLU A 104 7.68 15.49 -32.03
CA GLU A 104 8.75 15.31 -31.03
C GLU A 104 8.42 15.99 -29.69
N GLU A 105 7.64 17.06 -29.70
CA GLU A 105 7.29 17.89 -28.55
C GLU A 105 5.89 17.58 -27.99
N TYR A 106 5.66 16.38 -27.45
CA TYR A 106 4.40 16.08 -26.73
C TYR A 106 4.67 15.67 -25.28
N GLU A 107 4.51 16.61 -24.35
CA GLU A 107 4.47 16.34 -22.91
C GLU A 107 3.01 16.12 -22.46
N ASP A 108 2.73 15.00 -21.78
CA ASP A 108 1.47 14.77 -21.05
C ASP A 108 1.75 14.98 -19.55
N ALA A 109 0.78 15.49 -18.79
CA ALA A 109 0.85 15.68 -17.35
C ALA A 109 1.22 14.40 -16.54
N ARG A 110 1.22 13.22 -17.16
CA ARG A 110 1.62 11.94 -16.56
C ARG A 110 2.92 11.33 -17.07
N HIS A 111 3.49 11.87 -18.15
CA HIS A 111 4.64 11.26 -18.82
C HIS A 111 5.62 12.33 -19.32
N LYS A 112 6.83 12.35 -18.74
CA LYS A 112 7.97 13.12 -19.25
C LYS A 112 8.57 12.52 -20.53
N GLY A 113 8.20 11.29 -20.89
CA GLY A 113 8.55 10.65 -22.17
C GLY A 113 7.51 9.63 -22.67
N ARG A 114 7.44 9.44 -23.99
CA ARG A 114 6.61 8.38 -24.61
C ARG A 114 7.46 7.13 -24.89
N ARG A 115 7.01 5.95 -24.45
CA ARG A 115 7.67 4.69 -24.83
C ARG A 115 7.41 4.36 -26.30
N ARG A 116 8.47 4.36 -27.10
CA ARG A 116 8.48 3.88 -28.49
C ARG A 116 9.00 2.44 -28.56
N GLY A 117 8.70 1.73 -29.65
CA GLY A 117 9.28 0.40 -29.93
C GLY A 117 8.30 -0.77 -29.89
N ILE A 118 8.85 -1.98 -29.92
CA ILE A 118 8.10 -3.24 -30.07
C ILE A 118 7.41 -3.60 -28.76
N ILE A 119 6.13 -4.01 -28.81
CA ILE A 119 5.44 -4.59 -27.66
C ILE A 119 6.05 -5.99 -27.39
N LYS A 120 6.67 -6.19 -26.22
CA LYS A 120 7.09 -7.53 -25.79
C LYS A 120 5.86 -8.33 -25.33
N LYS A 121 5.66 -9.50 -25.93
CA LYS A 121 4.64 -10.45 -25.47
C LYS A 121 5.16 -11.18 -24.24
N THR A 122 4.33 -11.29 -23.21
CA THR A 122 4.57 -12.09 -22.00
C THR A 122 3.53 -13.19 -21.84
N PRO A 123 3.75 -14.19 -20.95
CA PRO A 123 2.76 -15.22 -20.68
C PRO A 123 1.36 -14.65 -20.37
N LEU A 124 1.31 -13.52 -19.64
CA LEU A 124 0.08 -12.83 -19.32
C LEU A 124 -0.51 -12.07 -20.51
N SER A 125 0.33 -11.56 -21.44
CA SER A 125 -0.15 -10.91 -22.66
C SER A 125 -0.97 -11.84 -23.58
N GLY A 126 -0.76 -13.16 -23.48
CA GLY A 126 -1.56 -14.16 -24.19
C GLY A 126 -2.88 -14.50 -23.50
N LYS A 127 -3.06 -14.07 -22.23
CA LYS A 127 -4.24 -14.38 -21.42
C LYS A 127 -5.15 -13.16 -21.18
N LEU A 128 -4.57 -11.98 -21.02
CA LEU A 128 -5.33 -10.74 -20.79
C LEU A 128 -5.80 -10.14 -22.11
N LYS A 129 -7.11 -9.93 -22.20
CA LYS A 129 -7.77 -9.22 -23.31
C LYS A 129 -7.63 -7.72 -23.10
N HIS A 130 -7.78 -6.96 -24.18
CA HIS A 130 -7.90 -5.50 -24.09
C HIS A 130 -9.05 -5.14 -23.13
N LYS A 131 -8.84 -4.15 -22.26
CA LYS A 131 -9.73 -3.74 -21.15
C LYS A 131 -9.84 -4.71 -19.96
N ASP A 132 -9.12 -5.83 -19.92
CA ASP A 132 -9.10 -6.65 -18.70
C ASP A 132 -8.45 -5.85 -17.56
N LEU A 133 -9.07 -5.88 -16.37
CA LEU A 133 -8.41 -5.44 -15.14
C LEU A 133 -7.24 -6.40 -14.88
N ILE A 134 -6.03 -5.86 -14.74
CA ILE A 134 -4.83 -6.71 -14.71
C ILE A 134 -4.77 -7.51 -13.40
N GLY A 135 -5.19 -6.92 -12.28
CA GLY A 135 -5.04 -7.50 -10.95
C GLY A 135 -3.63 -7.29 -10.40
N VAL A 136 -2.94 -6.20 -10.78
CA VAL A 136 -1.56 -5.92 -10.37
C VAL A 136 -1.36 -6.05 -8.85
N PRO A 137 -2.21 -5.46 -7.98
CA PRO A 137 -2.02 -5.55 -6.53
C PRO A 137 -1.97 -7.00 -6.03
N TRP A 138 -2.91 -7.83 -6.45
CA TRP A 138 -2.98 -9.25 -6.04
C TRP A 138 -1.88 -10.11 -6.66
N ARG A 139 -1.44 -9.80 -7.89
CA ARG A 139 -0.28 -10.48 -8.49
C ARG A 139 0.99 -10.25 -7.68
N VAL A 140 1.22 -9.02 -7.23
CA VAL A 140 2.35 -8.69 -6.35
C VAL A 140 2.18 -9.39 -5.01
N ALA A 141 0.99 -9.31 -4.38
CA ALA A 141 0.74 -9.94 -3.08
C ALA A 141 1.00 -11.46 -3.08
N PHE A 142 0.53 -12.17 -4.11
CA PHE A 142 0.79 -13.61 -4.23
C PHE A 142 2.24 -13.92 -4.56
N ALA A 143 2.90 -13.15 -5.43
CA ALA A 143 4.32 -13.35 -5.71
C ALA A 143 5.20 -13.13 -4.46
N LEU A 144 4.85 -12.16 -3.61
CA LEU A 144 5.52 -11.97 -2.32
C LEU A 144 5.24 -13.14 -1.36
N GLN A 145 4.01 -13.67 -1.35
CA GLN A 145 3.68 -14.86 -0.56
C GLN A 145 4.48 -16.08 -1.02
N ASP A 146 4.62 -16.29 -2.33
CA ASP A 146 5.46 -17.34 -2.92
C ASP A 146 6.95 -17.15 -2.58
N ASP A 147 7.41 -15.90 -2.47
CA ASP A 147 8.76 -15.53 -1.95
C ASP A 147 8.88 -15.67 -0.42
N GLY A 148 7.86 -16.24 0.23
CA GLY A 148 7.85 -16.62 1.64
C GLY A 148 7.44 -15.51 2.60
N TRP A 149 6.82 -14.43 2.12
CA TRP A 149 6.14 -13.49 3.02
C TRP A 149 4.84 -14.09 3.57
N TYR A 150 4.46 -13.70 4.78
CA TYR A 150 3.11 -13.96 5.26
C TYR A 150 2.20 -12.82 4.84
N LEU A 151 1.29 -13.05 3.89
CA LEU A 151 0.18 -12.14 3.62
C LEU A 151 -0.83 -12.22 4.77
N ARG A 152 -1.04 -11.12 5.49
CA ARG A 152 -1.84 -11.09 6.72
C ARG A 152 -3.23 -10.48 6.53
N GLN A 153 -3.31 -9.46 5.68
CA GLN A 153 -4.57 -8.75 5.45
C GLN A 153 -4.52 -7.95 4.15
N ASP A 154 -5.66 -7.89 3.45
CA ASP A 154 -5.97 -6.90 2.43
C ASP A 154 -6.87 -5.82 3.01
N ILE A 155 -6.37 -4.59 3.05
CA ILE A 155 -7.09 -3.42 3.54
C ILE A 155 -7.55 -2.61 2.33
N ILE A 156 -8.80 -2.18 2.35
CA ILE A 156 -9.40 -1.35 1.30
C ILE A 156 -9.31 0.11 1.72
N TRP A 157 -8.50 0.88 1.02
CA TRP A 157 -8.56 2.33 1.09
C TRP A 157 -9.71 2.83 0.22
N ASN A 158 -10.84 3.18 0.84
CA ASN A 158 -11.98 3.80 0.19
C ASN A 158 -11.76 5.32 0.08
N LYS A 159 -11.71 5.84 -1.15
CA LYS A 159 -11.48 7.25 -1.48
C LYS A 159 -12.81 7.92 -1.84
N PRO A 160 -13.47 8.64 -0.90
CA PRO A 160 -14.79 9.21 -1.14
C PRO A 160 -14.80 10.35 -2.16
N ASN A 161 -13.66 10.96 -2.48
CA ASN A 161 -13.51 12.12 -3.35
C ASN A 161 -12.65 11.85 -4.60
N VAL A 162 -12.75 10.66 -5.20
CA VAL A 162 -12.05 10.37 -6.46
C VAL A 162 -12.54 11.25 -7.60
N MET A 163 -11.61 11.64 -8.47
CA MET A 163 -11.95 12.30 -9.73
C MET A 163 -12.82 11.38 -10.60
N PRO A 164 -13.89 11.88 -11.23
CA PRO A 164 -14.68 11.10 -12.17
C PRO A 164 -13.83 10.55 -13.32
N GLU A 165 -14.08 9.31 -13.71
CA GLU A 165 -13.46 8.72 -14.90
C GLU A 165 -14.42 8.83 -16.09
N ALA A 166 -13.91 9.23 -17.26
CA ALA A 166 -14.67 9.26 -18.51
C ALA A 166 -14.86 7.85 -19.11
N VAL A 167 -15.34 6.91 -18.30
CA VAL A 167 -15.59 5.50 -18.66
C VAL A 167 -17.09 5.22 -18.60
N LYS A 168 -17.58 4.40 -19.54
CA LYS A 168 -19.03 4.12 -19.70
C LYS A 168 -19.40 2.65 -19.50
N ASP A 169 -18.41 1.77 -19.44
CA ASP A 169 -18.57 0.30 -19.41
C ASP A 169 -18.13 -0.33 -18.08
N ARG A 170 -17.89 0.49 -17.05
CA ARG A 170 -17.58 0.07 -15.68
C ARG A 170 -17.76 1.21 -14.67
N CYS A 171 -17.73 0.89 -13.38
CA CYS A 171 -17.69 1.89 -12.33
C CYS A 171 -16.34 2.64 -12.29
N THR A 172 -16.39 3.90 -11.82
CA THR A 172 -15.20 4.67 -11.43
C THR A 172 -14.45 3.94 -10.33
N LYS A 173 -13.13 3.86 -10.44
CA LYS A 173 -12.29 3.24 -9.42
C LYS A 173 -12.15 4.19 -8.22
N SER A 174 -12.81 3.85 -7.12
CA SER A 174 -12.82 4.64 -5.90
C SER A 174 -12.01 4.03 -4.75
N HIS A 175 -11.24 2.97 -4.99
CA HIS A 175 -10.42 2.36 -3.93
C HIS A 175 -9.04 1.91 -4.40
N GLU A 176 -8.18 1.65 -3.43
CA GLU A 176 -6.87 1.01 -3.56
C GLU A 176 -6.65 -0.01 -2.44
N TYR A 177 -5.66 -0.87 -2.62
CA TYR A 177 -5.29 -1.88 -1.62
C TYR A 177 -4.11 -1.40 -0.79
N ILE A 178 -4.13 -1.74 0.49
CA ILE A 178 -2.95 -1.79 1.37
C ILE A 178 -2.83 -3.24 1.84
N PHE A 179 -1.74 -3.89 1.48
CA PHE A 179 -1.46 -5.22 1.99
C PHE A 179 -0.60 -5.13 3.24
N LEU A 180 -1.05 -5.80 4.31
CA LEU A 180 -0.22 -6.08 5.47
C LEU A 180 0.50 -7.41 5.25
N LEU A 181 1.83 -7.37 5.21
CA LEU A 181 2.68 -8.55 5.17
C LEU A 181 3.59 -8.58 6.42
N SER A 182 3.97 -9.78 6.85
CA SER A 182 4.92 -9.96 7.94
C SER A 182 6.07 -10.88 7.56
N LYS A 183 7.25 -10.62 8.16
CA LYS A 183 8.45 -11.45 7.96
C LYS A 183 8.26 -12.85 8.51
N ASN A 184 7.64 -12.95 9.68
CA ASN A 184 7.37 -14.21 10.38
C ASN A 184 5.90 -14.33 10.81
N LYS A 185 5.49 -15.55 11.17
CA LYS A 185 4.15 -15.84 11.70
C LYS A 185 3.84 -15.06 12.98
N LYS A 186 4.83 -14.90 13.85
CA LYS A 186 4.77 -14.03 15.03
C LYS A 186 5.42 -12.71 14.66
N TYR A 187 4.65 -11.64 14.71
CA TYR A 187 5.08 -10.29 14.38
C TYR A 187 4.41 -9.30 15.33
N TYR A 188 4.99 -8.10 15.46
CA TYR A 188 4.44 -7.04 16.26
C TYR A 188 3.22 -6.43 15.58
N PHE A 189 2.14 -6.27 16.34
CA PHE A 189 0.93 -5.59 15.89
C PHE A 189 0.20 -4.99 17.08
N ASP A 190 0.22 -3.67 17.22
CA ASP A 190 -0.51 -2.96 18.26
C ASP A 190 -1.93 -2.63 17.80
N ASN A 191 -2.85 -3.56 18.04
CA ASN A 191 -4.27 -3.34 17.73
C ASN A 191 -4.89 -2.28 18.64
N GLU A 192 -4.39 -2.10 19.86
CA GLU A 192 -4.93 -1.16 20.85
C GLU A 192 -4.70 0.28 20.41
N ALA A 193 -3.50 0.59 19.89
CA ALA A 193 -3.11 1.90 19.38
C ALA A 193 -4.00 2.39 18.22
N ILE A 194 -4.63 1.47 17.47
CA ILE A 194 -5.45 1.80 16.31
C ILE A 194 -6.96 1.53 16.50
N LYS A 195 -7.39 1.16 17.72
CA LYS A 195 -8.82 0.94 17.98
C LYS A 195 -9.65 2.17 17.65
N GLU A 196 -10.85 1.92 17.10
CA GLU A 196 -11.81 2.95 16.74
C GLU A 196 -13.01 2.96 17.71
N PRO A 197 -13.70 4.10 17.89
CA PRO A 197 -14.91 4.16 18.69
C PRO A 197 -15.98 3.18 18.21
N VAL A 198 -16.73 2.61 19.15
CA VAL A 198 -17.94 1.86 18.80
C VAL A 198 -19.01 2.82 18.28
N VAL A 199 -19.79 2.37 17.28
CA VAL A 199 -20.97 3.12 16.78
C VAL A 199 -22.14 3.04 17.77
N SER A 200 -22.14 2.04 18.65
CA SER A 200 -23.09 1.91 19.75
C SER A 200 -22.43 1.20 20.94
N ILE A 201 -22.68 1.73 22.15
CA ILE A 201 -22.24 1.15 23.43
C ILE A 201 -23.16 -0.02 23.83
N LYS A 202 -24.37 -0.10 23.25
CA LYS A 202 -25.21 -1.29 23.37
C LYS A 202 -24.46 -2.45 22.72
N GLY A 203 -24.12 -3.46 23.52
CA GLY A 203 -23.56 -4.71 23.02
C GLY A 203 -24.38 -5.16 21.82
N ASN A 204 -23.71 -5.43 20.70
CA ASN A 204 -24.41 -5.82 19.50
C ASN A 204 -25.17 -7.12 19.82
N ASN A 205 -26.49 -7.21 19.59
CA ASN A 205 -27.27 -8.46 19.70
C ASN A 205 -26.75 -9.61 18.81
N LYS A 206 -25.64 -9.39 18.10
CA LYS A 206 -25.00 -10.24 17.12
C LYS A 206 -23.49 -10.45 17.38
N THR A 207 -22.98 -10.28 18.60
CA THR A 207 -21.74 -10.98 18.98
C THR A 207 -22.10 -12.43 19.30
N PHE A 208 -22.30 -13.21 18.24
CA PHE A 208 -22.67 -14.62 18.19
C PHE A 208 -21.83 -15.50 19.13
N ARG A 209 -22.39 -15.83 20.31
CA ARG A 209 -22.18 -17.12 20.99
C ARG A 209 -23.53 -17.64 21.52
N ASN A 210 -24.44 -17.88 20.58
CA ASN A 210 -25.52 -18.90 20.56
C ASN A 210 -26.67 -18.39 19.68
N GLY A 211 -26.66 -18.71 18.39
CA GLY A 211 -27.85 -18.41 17.59
C GLY A 211 -27.86 -18.73 16.10
N GLY A 212 -26.88 -19.41 15.51
CA GLY A 212 -27.14 -19.95 14.17
C GLY A 212 -25.99 -20.53 13.37
N VAL A 213 -25.60 -21.78 13.56
CA VAL A 213 -24.70 -22.18 14.64
C VAL A 213 -25.02 -23.59 15.18
N TYR A 214 -25.71 -24.42 14.39
CA TYR A 214 -25.89 -25.87 14.51
C TYR A 214 -26.87 -26.41 15.59
N THR A 215 -28.06 -26.79 15.10
CA THR A 215 -29.05 -27.72 15.72
C THR A 215 -30.01 -27.10 16.75
N LYS A 216 -31.28 -27.51 16.83
CA LYS A 216 -31.82 -28.84 16.56
C LYS A 216 -33.23 -28.82 15.95
N LYS A 217 -33.30 -29.06 14.64
CA LYS A 217 -34.48 -29.59 13.90
C LYS A 217 -35.78 -28.77 14.02
N GLN A 218 -36.10 -28.06 12.94
CA GLN A 218 -37.45 -27.57 12.61
C GLN A 218 -38.05 -26.53 13.57
N SER A 219 -38.54 -25.43 13.01
CA SER A 219 -39.41 -24.49 13.72
C SER A 219 -40.77 -25.14 13.96
N TYR A 220 -40.95 -25.85 15.08
CA TYR A 220 -42.29 -26.17 15.55
C TYR A 220 -42.87 -24.95 16.26
N PHE A 221 -43.98 -24.47 15.70
CA PHE A 221 -44.96 -23.57 16.30
C PHE A 221 -44.96 -23.68 17.83
N ASN A 222 -44.60 -22.59 18.53
CA ASN A 222 -44.94 -22.46 19.94
C ASN A 222 -45.33 -21.02 20.25
N SER A 223 -46.63 -20.86 20.49
CA SER A 223 -47.36 -19.68 20.94
C SER A 223 -47.10 -19.34 22.41
N LYS A 224 -45.85 -19.41 22.89
CA LYS A 224 -45.47 -18.98 24.24
C LYS A 224 -44.25 -18.08 24.22
N LYS A 225 -44.45 -16.83 24.68
CA LYS A 225 -43.36 -15.94 25.08
C LYS A 225 -42.70 -16.55 26.31
N ILE A 226 -41.49 -17.08 26.15
CA ILE A 226 -40.60 -17.39 27.26
C ILE A 226 -39.60 -16.23 27.31
N GLU A 227 -39.56 -15.51 28.42
CA GLU A 227 -38.50 -14.53 28.69
C GLU A 227 -37.21 -15.30 28.98
N ALA A 228 -36.32 -15.34 27.99
CA ALA A 228 -34.99 -15.91 28.15
C ALA A 228 -34.08 -14.87 28.80
N GLU A 229 -33.62 -15.12 30.02
CA GLU A 229 -32.57 -14.33 30.65
C GLU A 229 -31.24 -14.55 29.91
N THR A 230 -30.81 -13.55 29.14
CA THR A 230 -29.53 -13.58 28.41
C THR A 230 -28.35 -13.34 29.35
N HIS A 231 -27.76 -14.42 29.89
CA HIS A 231 -26.40 -14.36 30.44
C HIS A 231 -25.37 -14.31 29.30
N GLY A 232 -24.74 -13.15 29.07
CA GLY A 232 -23.62 -13.07 28.11
C GLY A 232 -23.26 -11.67 27.59
N ASN A 233 -24.15 -10.68 27.71
CA ASN A 233 -23.88 -9.33 27.24
C ASN A 233 -23.27 -8.48 28.35
N LYS A 234 -21.94 -8.50 28.48
CA LYS A 234 -21.25 -7.43 29.20
C LYS A 234 -21.14 -6.21 28.27
N PRO A 235 -21.50 -5.00 28.74
CA PRO A 235 -21.26 -3.78 27.98
C PRO A 235 -19.79 -3.71 27.59
N ASN A 236 -19.49 -3.17 26.40
CA ASN A 236 -18.12 -2.80 26.08
C ASN A 236 -17.80 -1.49 26.80
N GLU A 237 -17.30 -1.61 28.04
CA GLU A 237 -16.94 -0.48 28.88
C GLU A 237 -15.82 0.37 28.29
N SER A 238 -14.97 -0.20 27.42
CA SER A 238 -13.88 0.56 26.78
C SER A 238 -14.37 1.58 25.75
N GLY A 239 -15.61 1.45 25.25
CA GLY A 239 -16.14 2.30 24.18
C GLY A 239 -15.42 2.19 22.83
N LYS A 240 -14.47 1.25 22.70
CA LYS A 240 -13.61 1.07 21.53
C LYS A 240 -13.71 -0.33 20.95
N ARG A 241 -13.47 -0.49 19.64
CA ARG A 241 -13.40 -1.77 18.94
C ARG A 241 -12.16 -1.84 18.06
N ASN A 242 -11.79 -3.05 17.64
CA ASN A 242 -10.74 -3.23 16.63
C ASN A 242 -11.10 -2.47 15.36
N LYS A 243 -10.08 -1.85 14.75
CA LYS A 243 -10.20 -1.14 13.47
C LYS A 243 -10.68 -2.11 12.39
N ARG A 244 -11.60 -1.66 11.56
CA ARG A 244 -12.04 -2.44 10.37
C ARG A 244 -11.01 -2.33 9.25
N ASP A 245 -11.15 -3.20 8.25
CA ASP A 245 -10.27 -3.31 7.08
C ASP A 245 -10.68 -2.45 5.90
N VAL A 246 -11.83 -1.75 5.97
CA VAL A 246 -12.21 -0.73 4.98
C VAL A 246 -12.01 0.65 5.59
N TRP A 247 -11.01 1.37 5.09
CA TRP A 247 -10.61 2.70 5.58
C TRP A 247 -11.10 3.78 4.63
N THR A 248 -12.13 4.52 5.05
CA THR A 248 -12.64 5.67 4.31
C THR A 248 -11.79 6.90 4.61
N ILE A 249 -10.91 7.28 3.68
CA ILE A 249 -9.98 8.41 3.85
C ILE A 249 -9.96 9.20 2.53
N PRO A 250 -10.26 10.51 2.53
CA PRO A 250 -10.21 11.33 1.32
C PRO A 250 -8.77 11.52 0.83
N THR A 251 -8.60 11.67 -0.48
CA THR A 251 -7.34 12.13 -1.06
C THR A 251 -7.21 13.63 -0.84
N ASN A 252 -6.05 14.12 -0.40
CA ASN A 252 -5.77 15.54 -0.29
C ASN A 252 -4.83 15.98 -1.42
N PRO A 253 -5.18 16.98 -2.24
CA PRO A 253 -4.25 17.55 -3.19
C PRO A 253 -3.14 18.29 -2.43
N TYR A 254 -1.88 17.88 -2.60
CA TYR A 254 -0.73 18.58 -2.04
C TYR A 254 -0.29 19.69 -3.01
N THR A 255 -0.27 20.94 -2.54
CA THR A 255 -0.12 22.15 -3.37
C THR A 255 1.32 22.45 -3.80
N GLU A 256 2.33 21.89 -3.13
CA GLU A 256 3.72 22.37 -3.27
C GLU A 256 4.69 21.41 -3.98
N ALA A 257 4.27 20.23 -4.42
CA ALA A 257 5.14 19.33 -5.19
C ALA A 257 4.39 18.30 -6.02
N HIS A 258 5.00 17.99 -7.15
CA HIS A 258 4.54 17.08 -8.18
C HIS A 258 4.17 15.67 -7.64
N PHE A 259 2.89 15.31 -7.85
CA PHE A 259 2.31 13.96 -7.84
C PHE A 259 1.77 13.37 -6.54
N ALA A 260 0.92 12.35 -6.71
CA ALA A 260 -0.07 11.85 -5.76
C ALA A 260 0.55 11.15 -4.55
N VAL A 261 0.73 11.92 -3.48
CA VAL A 261 1.13 11.43 -2.16
C VAL A 261 -0.09 10.82 -1.44
N PHE A 262 0.05 9.65 -0.82
CA PHE A 262 -1.01 9.15 0.06
C PHE A 262 -1.19 10.06 1.28
N PRO A 263 -2.42 10.21 1.82
CA PRO A 263 -2.65 11.13 2.93
C PRO A 263 -2.03 10.60 4.25
N PRO A 264 -1.50 11.46 5.13
CA PRO A 264 -0.95 11.06 6.43
C PRO A 264 -1.88 10.16 7.27
N ALA A 265 -3.19 10.44 7.22
CA ALA A 265 -4.22 9.65 7.92
C ALA A 265 -4.29 8.17 7.47
N LEU A 266 -3.84 7.87 6.25
CA LEU A 266 -3.72 6.49 5.74
C LEU A 266 -2.55 5.74 6.37
N ILE A 267 -1.46 6.47 6.66
CA ILE A 267 -0.18 5.94 7.12
C ILE A 267 -0.11 5.81 8.63
N GLN A 268 -0.77 6.73 9.34
CA GLN A 268 -0.86 6.72 10.79
C GLN A 268 -1.21 5.34 11.38
N PRO A 269 -2.30 4.64 10.97
CA PRO A 269 -2.59 3.33 11.51
C PRO A 269 -1.53 2.27 11.18
N CYS A 270 -0.85 2.37 10.03
CA CYS A 270 0.22 1.46 9.65
C CYS A 270 1.43 1.59 10.60
N ILE A 271 1.86 2.82 10.88
CA ILE A 271 2.99 3.09 11.79
C ILE A 271 2.62 2.72 13.24
N LEU A 272 1.46 3.18 13.72
CA LEU A 272 1.04 2.91 15.10
C LEU A 272 0.86 1.42 15.39
N ALA A 273 0.28 0.65 14.46
CA ALA A 273 0.13 -0.78 14.63
C ALA A 273 1.44 -1.54 14.40
N GLY A 274 2.29 -1.08 13.46
CA GLY A 274 3.49 -1.78 13.04
C GLY A 274 4.76 -1.48 13.83
N SER A 275 4.77 -0.49 14.73
CA SER A 275 5.99 -0.07 15.45
C SER A 275 5.76 0.49 16.85
N ARG A 276 6.83 0.52 17.65
CA ARG A 276 6.91 1.18 18.96
C ARG A 276 7.56 2.56 18.81
N GLU A 277 7.45 3.41 19.83
CA GLU A 277 8.24 4.65 19.87
C GLU A 277 9.74 4.33 19.81
N GLY A 278 10.50 5.17 19.12
CA GLY A 278 11.93 4.99 18.86
C GLY A 278 12.29 3.98 17.76
N ASP A 279 11.36 3.13 17.31
CA ASP A 279 11.60 2.22 16.19
C ASP A 279 11.84 2.99 14.88
N ILE A 280 12.53 2.32 13.94
CA ILE A 280 12.85 2.88 12.62
C ILE A 280 11.82 2.41 11.58
N ILE A 281 11.26 3.36 10.84
CA ILE A 281 10.34 3.16 9.72
C ILE A 281 11.07 3.34 8.39
N LEU A 282 10.97 2.37 7.49
CA LEU A 282 11.54 2.46 6.15
C LEU A 282 10.47 2.83 5.12
N ASP A 283 10.81 3.73 4.20
CA ASP A 283 10.09 3.91 2.94
C ASP A 283 11.09 3.87 1.76
N PRO A 284 11.14 2.78 0.98
CA PRO A 284 12.06 2.66 -0.16
C PRO A 284 11.59 3.42 -1.42
N PHE A 285 10.43 4.07 -1.37
CA PHE A 285 9.86 4.89 -2.44
C PHE A 285 9.31 6.20 -1.83
N PHE A 286 10.22 6.93 -1.16
CA PHE A 286 9.94 7.97 -0.18
C PHE A 286 9.06 9.13 -0.68
N GLY A 287 9.19 9.49 -1.95
CA GLY A 287 8.51 10.63 -2.54
C GLY A 287 8.73 11.91 -1.74
N SER A 288 7.66 12.66 -1.44
CA SER A 288 7.75 13.90 -0.68
C SER A 288 7.85 13.73 0.85
N GLY A 289 8.02 12.50 1.36
CA GLY A 289 8.29 12.26 2.78
C GLY A 289 7.09 12.21 3.73
N THR A 290 5.92 11.75 3.28
CA THR A 290 4.77 11.57 4.20
C THR A 290 5.00 10.49 5.25
N VAL A 291 5.71 9.41 4.93
CA VAL A 291 6.05 8.38 5.93
C VAL A 291 6.97 8.96 7.01
N ALA A 292 7.96 9.77 6.63
CA ALA A 292 8.82 10.47 7.59
C ALA A 292 8.05 11.43 8.49
N GLU A 293 7.15 12.24 7.93
CA GLU A 293 6.31 13.17 8.69
C GLU A 293 5.49 12.42 9.76
N VAL A 294 4.83 11.33 9.38
CA VAL A 294 4.02 10.54 10.32
C VAL A 294 4.90 9.81 11.32
N ALA A 295 6.07 9.29 10.91
CA ALA A 295 7.02 8.68 11.82
C ALA A 295 7.47 9.68 12.90
N ALA A 296 7.92 10.87 12.48
CA ALA A 296 8.35 11.94 13.38
C ALA A 296 7.21 12.38 14.33
N LEU A 297 6.00 12.58 13.82
CA LEU A 297 4.82 12.94 14.61
C LEU A 297 4.54 11.96 15.76
N PHE A 298 4.82 10.67 15.55
CA PHE A 298 4.63 9.64 16.55
C PHE A 298 5.94 9.22 17.23
N ASN A 299 6.99 10.05 17.26
CA ASN A 299 8.26 9.74 17.94
C ASN A 299 8.92 8.45 17.44
N ARG A 300 8.82 8.17 16.13
CA ARG A 300 9.57 7.11 15.45
C ARG A 300 10.69 7.73 14.62
N ASN A 301 11.74 6.96 14.45
CA ASN A 301 12.81 7.27 13.51
C ASN A 301 12.42 6.82 12.10
N TRP A 302 13.11 7.31 11.07
CA TRP A 302 12.82 6.92 9.69
C TRP A 302 14.05 6.85 8.82
N ILE A 303 13.97 6.07 7.74
CA ILE A 303 14.93 6.06 6.63
C ILE A 303 14.11 6.14 5.34
N GLY A 304 14.43 7.11 4.50
CA GLY A 304 13.83 7.27 3.18
C GLY A 304 14.81 6.87 2.08
N ILE A 305 14.31 6.27 1.00
CA ILE A 305 15.06 6.13 -0.25
C ILE A 305 14.21 6.68 -1.38
N ASP A 306 14.79 7.55 -2.20
CA ASP A 306 14.16 7.96 -3.46
C ASP A 306 15.22 8.24 -4.52
N ILE A 307 14.85 8.03 -5.77
CA ILE A 307 15.72 8.27 -6.91
C ILE A 307 15.70 9.75 -7.34
N ASN A 308 14.67 10.50 -6.96
CA ASN A 308 14.52 11.90 -7.35
C ASN A 308 15.08 12.85 -6.28
N GLU A 309 16.19 13.52 -6.60
CA GLU A 309 16.83 14.54 -5.77
C GLU A 309 15.93 15.74 -5.44
N GLU A 310 14.95 16.05 -6.30
CA GLU A 310 14.01 17.16 -6.13
C GLU A 310 13.15 17.01 -4.86
N TYR A 311 13.04 15.80 -4.30
CA TYR A 311 12.32 15.58 -3.04
C TYR A 311 13.07 16.06 -1.80
N THR A 312 14.39 16.28 -1.89
CA THR A 312 15.23 16.74 -0.76
C THR A 312 14.73 18.04 -0.13
N PRO A 313 14.56 19.15 -0.87
CA PRO A 313 14.03 20.38 -0.29
C PRO A 313 12.58 20.23 0.22
N LEU A 314 11.79 19.35 -0.38
CA LEU A 314 10.37 19.16 -0.06
C LEU A 314 10.18 18.48 1.28
N TYR A 315 10.89 17.38 1.55
CA TYR A 315 10.77 16.69 2.83
C TYR A 315 11.38 17.52 3.97
N LYS A 316 12.47 18.27 3.71
CA LYS A 316 13.04 19.19 4.71
C LYS A 316 12.05 20.27 5.10
N LYS A 317 11.33 20.86 4.15
CA LYS A 317 10.27 21.83 4.44
C LYS A 317 9.13 21.18 5.24
N ARG A 318 8.70 19.98 4.85
CA ARG A 318 7.66 19.21 5.55
C ARG A 318 8.05 18.87 6.99
N LEU A 319 9.31 18.51 7.22
CA LEU A 319 9.82 18.13 8.54
C LEU A 319 10.31 19.30 9.38
N GLY A 320 10.48 20.50 8.81
CA GLY A 320 10.92 21.70 9.55
C GLY A 320 9.98 22.14 10.68
N LEU A 321 8.81 21.51 10.81
CA LEU A 321 7.90 21.69 11.95
C LEU A 321 8.26 20.81 13.16
N PHE A 322 9.13 19.81 13.00
CA PHE A 322 9.57 18.87 14.03
C PHE A 322 11.03 19.10 14.48
N SER A 323 11.74 20.01 13.82
CA SER A 323 13.15 20.36 14.07
C SER A 323 13.34 21.43 15.14
#